data_AF-A0AAQ3N3K6-F1
#
_entry.id   AF-A0AAQ3N3K6-F1
#
_cell.length_a   1.000
_cell.length_b   1.000
_cell.length_c   1.000
_cell.angle_alpha   90.00
_cell.angle_beta   90.00
_cell.angle_gamma   90.00
#
_symmetry.space_group_name_H-M   'P 1'
#
loop_
_entity.id
_entity.type
_entity.pdbx_description
1 polymer ?
#
loop_
_entity_poly.entity_id
_entity_poly.type
_entity_poly.pdbx_seq_one_letter_code
_entity_poly.pdbx_strand_id
1 'polypeptide(L)'
;MVMVFGEITTKAEVDYEKIVRDTCRNIGFISDDVGLDADKCKVLVNIEQQSPDIAQGVHGHFTKRPEEVGAGDQGHMFGYATDETPEYMPLSHVLATKLGARLTEVRKNDTCAWLRPDSKTQVTVEYYNDNGAMVPVRAHTVLISTQHDETVSNDQIVAELKEHVIKPVIPEKYLDENTIFHLNPPFG
;
A
#
# COMPACT_ATOMS: atom_id res chain seq x y z
N MET A 1 16.44 -1.66 10.43
CA MET A 1 16.99 -2.99 10.08
C MET A 1 16.01 -3.65 9.13
N VAL A 2 16.50 -4.30 8.08
CA VAL A 2 15.67 -5.08 7.16
C VAL A 2 16.18 -6.53 7.15
N MET A 3 15.29 -7.49 7.28
CA MET A 3 15.61 -8.92 7.17
C MET A 3 14.81 -9.55 6.04
N VAL A 4 15.49 -10.22 5.13
CA VAL A 4 14.88 -11.07 4.11
C VAL A 4 15.17 -12.52 4.47
N PHE A 5 14.12 -13.31 4.65
CA PHE A 5 14.24 -14.70 5.08
C PHE A 5 13.15 -15.57 4.43
N GLY A 6 13.40 -16.86 4.32
CA GLY A 6 12.49 -17.83 3.70
C GLY A 6 13.22 -18.75 2.72
N GLU A 7 12.50 -19.26 1.73
CA GLU A 7 12.97 -20.31 0.84
C GLU A 7 12.95 -19.86 -0.63
N ILE A 8 14.09 -19.90 -1.32
CA ILE A 8 14.21 -19.60 -2.76
C ILE A 8 15.13 -20.62 -3.43
N THR A 9 14.59 -21.37 -4.38
CA THR A 9 15.38 -22.21 -5.30
C THR A 9 15.42 -21.55 -6.68
N THR A 10 16.58 -21.02 -7.07
CA THR A 10 16.74 -20.28 -8.34
C THR A 10 18.10 -20.54 -9.00
N LYS A 11 18.16 -20.31 -10.33
CA LYS A 11 19.42 -20.28 -11.09
C LYS A 11 19.99 -18.87 -11.23
N ALA A 12 19.26 -17.85 -10.79
CA ALA A 12 19.68 -16.46 -10.91
C ALA A 12 20.79 -16.14 -9.91
N GLU A 13 21.74 -15.31 -10.33
CA GLU A 13 22.68 -14.64 -9.43
C GLU A 13 22.01 -13.38 -8.90
N VAL A 14 21.72 -13.34 -7.60
CA VAL A 14 20.92 -12.27 -6.98
C VAL A 14 21.68 -11.66 -5.82
N ASP A 15 21.89 -10.35 -5.89
CA ASP A 15 22.33 -9.55 -4.75
C ASP A 15 21.10 -9.06 -3.97
N TYR A 16 20.67 -9.85 -2.99
CA TYR A 16 19.51 -9.54 -2.15
C TYR A 16 19.69 -8.24 -1.38
N GLU A 17 20.90 -7.96 -0.90
CA GLU A 17 21.18 -6.74 -0.14
C GLU A 17 21.01 -5.52 -1.02
N LYS A 18 21.58 -5.53 -2.23
CA LYS A 18 21.39 -4.44 -3.19
C LYS A 18 19.91 -4.21 -3.51
N ILE A 19 19.13 -5.28 -3.74
CA ILE A 19 17.69 -5.17 -4.00
C ILE A 19 16.96 -4.51 -2.83
N VAL A 20 17.26 -4.92 -1.60
CA VAL A 20 16.68 -4.31 -0.39
C VAL A 20 17.00 -2.82 -0.33
N ARG A 21 18.27 -2.45 -0.48
CA ARG A 21 18.72 -1.05 -0.38
C ARG A 21 18.10 -0.19 -1.48
N ASP A 22 18.10 -0.67 -2.72
CA ASP A 22 17.51 0.03 -3.86
C ASP A 22 16.00 0.22 -3.68
N THR A 23 15.30 -0.79 -3.17
CA THR A 23 13.87 -0.71 -2.88
C THR A 23 13.56 0.34 -1.81
N CYS A 24 14.27 0.31 -0.67
CA CYS A 24 14.11 1.29 0.40
C CYS A 24 14.41 2.72 -0.09
N ARG A 25 15.49 2.89 -0.86
CA ARG A 25 15.88 4.20 -1.44
C ARG A 25 14.82 4.73 -2.38
N ASN A 26 14.27 3.88 -3.26
CA ASN A 26 13.22 4.26 -4.21
C ASN A 26 11.89 4.63 -3.55
N ILE A 27 11.61 4.10 -2.36
CA ILE A 27 10.47 4.52 -1.53
C ILE A 27 10.70 5.92 -0.97
N GLY A 28 11.95 6.25 -0.60
CA GLY A 28 12.35 7.54 -0.03
C GLY A 28 12.99 7.44 1.36
N PHE A 29 13.34 6.24 1.81
CA PHE A 29 14.05 6.01 3.07
C PHE A 29 15.56 6.21 2.86
N ILE A 30 16.00 7.46 2.98
CA ILE A 30 17.36 7.89 2.64
C ILE A 30 18.13 8.48 3.83
N SER A 31 17.52 8.54 5.02
CA SER A 31 18.13 9.04 6.25
C SER A 31 17.41 8.50 7.48
N ASP A 32 18.10 8.51 8.62
CA ASP A 32 17.50 8.15 9.90
C ASP A 32 16.36 9.12 10.27
N ASP A 33 16.44 10.38 9.85
CA ASP A 33 15.41 11.40 10.08
C ASP A 33 14.05 11.02 9.46
N VAL A 34 14.04 10.30 8.33
CA VAL A 34 12.81 9.80 7.70
C VAL A 34 12.42 8.39 8.17
N GLY A 35 13.16 7.83 9.13
CA GLY A 35 12.86 6.57 9.82
C GLY A 35 13.73 5.38 9.41
N LEU A 36 14.48 5.48 8.30
CA LEU A 36 15.43 4.46 7.85
C LEU A 36 16.39 5.05 6.81
N ASP A 37 17.69 4.84 7.00
CA ASP A 37 18.71 5.13 5.99
C ASP A 37 19.03 3.86 5.17
N ALA A 38 18.66 3.82 3.89
CA ALA A 38 18.88 2.67 3.02
C ALA A 38 20.37 2.30 2.84
N ASP A 39 21.29 3.24 3.00
CA ASP A 39 22.73 3.01 2.82
C ASP A 39 23.42 2.61 4.13
N LYS A 40 22.85 2.99 5.28
CA LYS A 40 23.42 2.66 6.61
C LYS A 40 22.70 1.54 7.34
N CYS A 41 21.46 1.21 6.98
CA CYS A 41 20.71 0.20 7.73
C CYS A 41 21.36 -1.20 7.60
N LYS A 42 21.24 -1.98 8.67
CA LYS A 42 21.62 -3.39 8.67
C LYS A 42 20.64 -4.18 7.81
N VAL A 43 21.16 -4.90 6.82
CA VAL A 43 20.43 -5.88 6.00
C VAL A 43 20.86 -7.27 6.43
N LEU A 44 19.90 -8.12 6.79
CA LEU A 44 20.12 -9.51 7.16
C LEU A 44 19.47 -10.41 6.11
N VAL A 45 20.23 -11.37 5.57
CA VAL A 45 19.73 -12.32 4.58
C VAL A 45 19.84 -13.72 5.16
N ASN A 46 18.70 -14.38 5.33
CA ASN A 46 18.61 -15.76 5.80
C ASN A 46 17.68 -16.57 4.89
N ILE A 47 18.15 -16.82 3.67
CA ILE A 47 17.39 -17.50 2.62
C ILE A 47 17.99 -18.89 2.41
N GLU A 48 17.15 -19.91 2.51
CA GLU A 48 17.51 -21.30 2.24
C GLU A 48 16.88 -21.78 0.92
N GLN A 49 17.21 -22.98 0.50
CA GLN A 49 16.51 -23.61 -0.63
C GLN A 49 15.15 -24.11 -0.17
N GLN A 50 14.22 -24.23 -1.12
CA GLN A 50 12.94 -24.89 -0.84
C GLN A 50 13.17 -26.31 -0.32
N SER A 51 12.40 -26.71 0.68
CA SER A 51 12.41 -28.08 1.20
C SER A 51 12.29 -29.12 0.07
N PRO A 52 13.21 -30.11 -0.01
CA PRO A 52 13.15 -31.17 -1.01
C PRO A 52 11.83 -31.96 -1.00
N ASP A 53 11.21 -32.13 0.17
CA ASP A 53 9.95 -32.84 0.32
C ASP A 53 8.79 -32.07 -0.34
N ILE A 54 8.79 -30.74 -0.18
CA ILE A 54 7.84 -29.83 -0.84
C ILE A 54 8.11 -29.84 -2.35
N ALA A 55 9.38 -29.71 -2.76
CA ALA A 55 9.78 -29.70 -4.16
C ALA A 55 9.37 -30.99 -4.92
N GLN A 56 9.50 -32.16 -4.29
CA GLN A 56 9.05 -33.44 -4.82
C GLN A 56 7.52 -33.48 -4.96
N GLY A 57 6.79 -33.06 -3.92
CA GLY A 57 5.32 -33.10 -3.89
C GLY A 57 4.67 -32.14 -4.89
N VAL A 58 5.16 -30.91 -4.97
CA VAL A 58 4.58 -29.83 -5.77
C VAL A 58 4.91 -30.00 -7.24
N HIS A 59 6.19 -29.84 -7.59
CA HIS A 59 6.66 -29.77 -8.98
C HIS A 59 7.59 -30.92 -9.39
N GLY A 60 7.78 -31.93 -8.52
CA GLY A 60 8.66 -33.07 -8.76
C GLY A 60 10.09 -32.68 -9.07
N HIS A 61 10.69 -31.76 -8.31
CA HIS A 61 12.01 -31.20 -8.61
C HIS A 61 12.15 -30.67 -10.06
N PHE A 62 11.17 -29.88 -10.52
CA PHE A 62 11.12 -29.31 -11.87
C PHE A 62 10.93 -30.33 -13.01
N THR A 63 10.41 -31.53 -12.72
CA THR A 63 10.16 -32.56 -13.75
C THR A 63 8.70 -32.66 -14.19
N LYS A 64 7.76 -32.17 -13.38
CA LYS A 64 6.33 -32.21 -13.72
C LYS A 64 6.00 -31.23 -14.84
N ARG A 65 5.05 -31.61 -15.70
CA ARG A 65 4.47 -30.69 -16.67
C ARG A 65 3.55 -29.68 -15.96
N PRO A 66 3.29 -28.49 -16.54
CA PRO A 66 2.47 -27.46 -15.89
C PRO A 66 1.10 -27.96 -15.41
N GLU A 67 0.44 -28.82 -16.18
CA GLU A 67 -0.86 -29.42 -15.85
C GLU A 67 -0.81 -30.47 -14.72
N GLU A 68 0.39 -30.91 -14.34
CA GLU A 68 0.64 -31.92 -13.29
C GLU A 68 1.14 -31.30 -11.98
N VAL A 69 1.48 -30.01 -11.98
CA VAL A 69 1.97 -29.29 -10.80
C VAL A 69 0.87 -29.25 -9.74
N GLY A 70 1.19 -29.75 -8.54
CA GLY A 70 0.28 -29.73 -7.39
C GLY A 70 0.20 -28.35 -6.74
N ALA A 71 -0.81 -28.16 -5.88
CA ALA A 71 -0.85 -26.99 -5.01
C ALA A 71 0.41 -26.92 -4.12
N GLY A 72 0.97 -25.72 -3.97
CA GLY A 72 2.17 -25.49 -3.15
C GLY A 72 1.93 -25.64 -1.65
N ASP A 73 0.69 -25.42 -1.21
CA ASP A 73 0.23 -25.54 0.16
C ASP A 73 -1.31 -25.72 0.16
N GLN A 74 -1.87 -26.10 1.30
CA GLN A 74 -3.31 -26.17 1.52
C GLN A 74 -3.91 -24.79 1.82
N GLY A 75 -5.12 -24.52 1.33
CA GLY A 75 -5.83 -23.28 1.63
C GLY A 75 -7.06 -23.06 0.76
N HIS A 76 -7.77 -21.97 1.03
CA HIS A 76 -8.89 -21.51 0.22
C HIS A 76 -8.71 -20.01 -0.10
N MET A 77 -9.19 -19.59 -1.27
CA MET A 77 -9.04 -18.22 -1.75
C MET A 77 -10.41 -17.69 -2.18
N PHE A 78 -10.63 -16.39 -1.97
CA PHE A 78 -11.86 -15.71 -2.37
C PHE A 78 -11.53 -14.65 -3.43
N GLY A 79 -12.32 -14.65 -4.50
CA GLY A 79 -12.39 -13.53 -5.43
C GLY A 79 -13.65 -12.72 -5.14
N TYR A 80 -13.56 -11.40 -5.28
CA TYR A 80 -14.70 -10.50 -5.15
C TYR A 80 -14.67 -9.46 -6.27
N ALA A 81 -15.86 -9.07 -6.73
CA ALA A 81 -16.07 -8.00 -7.68
C ALA A 81 -17.43 -7.34 -7.40
N THR A 82 -17.53 -6.04 -7.67
CA THR A 82 -18.73 -5.22 -7.50
C THR A 82 -18.76 -4.18 -8.62
N ASP A 83 -19.92 -3.89 -9.19
CA ASP A 83 -20.06 -2.95 -10.31
C ASP A 83 -20.09 -1.47 -9.89
N GLU A 84 -19.91 -1.19 -8.59
CA GLU A 84 -19.94 0.17 -8.04
C GLU A 84 -18.82 1.09 -8.54
N THR A 85 -17.75 0.53 -9.14
CA THR A 85 -16.68 1.28 -9.81
C THR A 85 -16.30 0.66 -11.17
N PRO A 86 -15.72 1.43 -12.11
CA PRO A 86 -15.27 0.92 -13.41
C PRO A 86 -14.21 -0.19 -13.31
N GLU A 87 -13.40 -0.20 -12.25
CA GLU A 87 -12.40 -1.23 -11.97
C GLU A 87 -12.95 -2.46 -11.22
N TYR A 88 -14.28 -2.54 -11.05
CA TYR A 88 -15.01 -3.61 -10.38
C TYR A 88 -14.63 -3.87 -8.91
N MET A 89 -14.21 -2.81 -8.20
CA MET A 89 -13.77 -2.86 -6.80
C MET A 89 -14.64 -1.97 -5.89
N PRO A 90 -14.72 -2.24 -4.58
CA PRO A 90 -15.43 -1.38 -3.65
C PRO A 90 -14.90 0.06 -3.67
N LEU A 91 -15.78 1.06 -3.79
CA LEU A 91 -15.43 2.47 -3.82
C LEU A 91 -14.65 2.88 -2.57
N SER A 92 -15.05 2.38 -1.39
CA SER A 92 -14.32 2.60 -0.13
C SER A 92 -12.85 2.18 -0.22
N HIS A 93 -12.57 1.00 -0.79
CA HIS A 93 -11.21 0.51 -1.03
C HIS A 93 -10.49 1.35 -2.08
N VAL A 94 -11.16 1.61 -3.22
CA VAL A 94 -10.59 2.38 -4.34
C VAL A 94 -10.16 3.76 -3.89
N LEU A 95 -11.01 4.49 -3.15
CA LEU A 95 -10.71 5.83 -2.69
C LEU A 95 -9.56 5.83 -1.67
N ALA A 96 -9.59 4.94 -0.68
CA ALA A 96 -8.48 4.84 0.29
C ALA A 96 -7.15 4.54 -0.40
N THR A 97 -7.12 3.55 -1.31
CA THR A 97 -5.92 3.19 -2.08
C THR A 97 -5.43 4.36 -2.95
N LYS A 98 -6.32 5.04 -3.66
CA LYS A 98 -5.96 6.19 -4.51
C LYS A 98 -5.46 7.38 -3.70
N LEU A 99 -5.98 7.62 -2.49
CA LEU A 99 -5.45 8.66 -1.59
C LEU A 99 -4.02 8.35 -1.16
N GLY A 100 -3.72 7.10 -0.79
CA GLY A 100 -2.36 6.66 -0.46
C GLY A 100 -1.38 6.80 -1.64
N ALA A 101 -1.82 6.43 -2.84
CA ALA A 101 -1.04 6.61 -4.05
C ALA A 101 -0.80 8.10 -4.36
N ARG A 102 -1.84 8.94 -4.21
CA ARG A 102 -1.75 10.39 -4.43
C ARG A 102 -0.81 11.07 -3.44
N LEU A 103 -0.82 10.68 -2.16
CA LEU A 103 0.15 11.14 -1.15
C LEU A 103 1.60 10.89 -1.59
N THR A 104 1.87 9.69 -2.12
CA THR A 104 3.18 9.36 -2.66
C THR A 104 3.53 10.20 -3.88
N GLU A 105 2.56 10.44 -4.77
CA GLU A 105 2.74 11.26 -5.97
C GLU A 105 3.12 12.70 -5.61
N VAL A 106 2.35 13.35 -4.73
CA VAL A 106 2.59 14.76 -4.35
C VAL A 106 3.86 14.95 -3.53
N ARG A 107 4.33 13.89 -2.85
CA ARG A 107 5.66 13.86 -2.23
C ARG A 107 6.77 13.77 -3.27
N LYS A 108 6.64 12.86 -4.24
CA LYS A 108 7.71 12.59 -5.24
C LYS A 108 7.83 13.66 -6.32
N ASN A 109 6.80 14.46 -6.53
CA ASN A 109 6.81 15.59 -7.46
C ASN A 109 6.99 16.95 -6.77
N ASP A 110 7.32 16.94 -5.47
CA ASP A 110 7.56 18.13 -4.63
C ASP A 110 6.37 19.10 -4.47
N THR A 111 5.15 18.72 -4.87
CA THR A 111 3.95 19.55 -4.60
C THR A 111 3.74 19.73 -3.10
N CYS A 112 3.97 18.67 -2.31
CA CYS A 112 3.94 18.70 -0.84
C CYS A 112 5.28 18.16 -0.32
N ALA A 113 6.35 18.92 -0.52
CA ALA A 113 7.73 18.49 -0.21
C ALA A 113 7.99 18.15 1.27
N TRP A 114 7.14 18.62 2.19
CA TRP A 114 7.21 18.30 3.62
C TRP A 114 6.78 16.86 3.95
N LEU A 115 6.15 16.14 3.01
CA LEU A 115 5.71 14.77 3.21
C LEU A 115 6.91 13.82 3.34
N ARG A 116 6.82 12.92 4.31
CA ARG A 116 7.74 11.79 4.45
C ARG A 116 7.07 10.48 3.99
N PRO A 117 7.82 9.37 3.82
CA PRO A 117 7.31 8.20 3.11
C PRO A 117 6.18 7.43 3.79
N ASP A 118 6.04 7.48 5.12
CA ASP A 118 5.00 6.72 5.84
C ASP A 118 3.67 7.46 5.85
N SER A 119 2.60 6.82 5.38
CA SER A 119 1.26 7.39 5.36
C SER A 119 0.17 6.32 5.41
N LYS A 120 -0.99 6.70 5.94
CA LYS A 120 -2.19 5.87 6.07
C LYS A 120 -3.43 6.68 5.72
N THR A 121 -4.36 6.01 5.06
CA THR A 121 -5.60 6.60 4.57
C THR A 121 -6.77 5.67 4.85
N GLN A 122 -7.91 6.23 5.23
CA GLN A 122 -9.14 5.49 5.46
C GLN A 122 -10.33 6.30 4.95
N VAL A 123 -11.27 5.63 4.31
CA VAL A 123 -12.50 6.24 3.79
C VAL A 123 -13.69 5.42 4.25
N THR A 124 -14.60 6.07 4.97
CA THR A 124 -15.93 5.55 5.30
C THR A 124 -16.90 6.05 4.25
N VAL A 125 -17.57 5.13 3.55
CA VAL A 125 -18.55 5.45 2.51
C VAL A 125 -19.94 5.06 3.02
N GLU A 126 -20.90 5.94 2.79
CA GLU A 126 -22.32 5.68 2.99
C GLU A 126 -22.89 4.96 1.76
N TYR A 127 -23.60 3.85 1.99
CA TYR A 127 -24.11 2.99 0.92
C TYR A 127 -25.61 2.80 1.02
N TYR A 128 -26.22 2.66 -0.15
CA TYR A 128 -27.57 2.12 -0.33
C TYR A 128 -27.47 0.69 -0.87
N ASN A 129 -28.33 -0.19 -0.36
CA ASN A 129 -28.46 -1.56 -0.88
C ASN A 129 -29.64 -1.62 -1.86
N ASP A 130 -29.31 -1.74 -3.15
CA ASP A 130 -30.29 -1.98 -4.21
C ASP A 130 -30.34 -3.47 -4.54
N ASN A 131 -31.21 -4.21 -3.86
CA ASN A 131 -31.46 -5.64 -4.12
C ASN A 131 -30.19 -6.52 -4.11
N GLY A 132 -29.22 -6.18 -3.26
CA GLY A 132 -27.92 -6.85 -3.14
C GLY A 132 -26.76 -6.10 -3.79
N ALA A 133 -27.03 -5.16 -4.69
CA ALA A 133 -26.01 -4.29 -5.28
C ALA A 133 -25.69 -3.12 -4.33
N MET A 134 -24.39 -2.81 -4.18
CA MET A 134 -23.93 -1.72 -3.33
C MET A 134 -23.85 -0.44 -4.15
N VAL A 135 -24.64 0.56 -3.78
CA VAL A 135 -24.68 1.86 -4.47
C VAL A 135 -24.06 2.91 -3.55
N PRO A 136 -22.87 3.45 -3.85
CA PRO A 136 -22.25 4.49 -3.04
C PRO A 136 -23.04 5.80 -3.11
N VAL A 137 -23.37 6.36 -1.95
CA VAL A 137 -24.12 7.62 -1.84
C VAL A 137 -23.15 8.79 -1.65
N ARG A 138 -22.27 8.71 -0.65
CA ARG A 138 -21.32 9.77 -0.29
C ARG A 138 -20.15 9.25 0.54
N ALA A 139 -19.05 10.02 0.58
CA ALA A 139 -17.97 9.81 1.53
C ALA A 139 -18.35 10.44 2.88
N HIS A 140 -18.58 9.60 3.88
CA HIS A 140 -18.97 10.05 5.22
C HIS A 140 -17.78 10.60 6.00
N THR A 141 -16.67 9.86 6.01
CA THR A 141 -15.46 10.24 6.75
C THR A 141 -14.22 9.94 5.93
N VAL A 142 -13.31 10.90 5.85
CA VAL A 142 -11.98 10.73 5.27
C VAL A 142 -10.95 10.97 6.35
N LEU A 143 -10.09 9.98 6.57
CA LEU A 143 -8.97 10.05 7.50
C LEU A 143 -7.65 9.90 6.76
N ILE A 144 -6.72 10.81 7.04
CA ILE A 144 -5.34 10.76 6.54
C ILE A 144 -4.42 11.02 7.73
N SER A 145 -3.50 10.09 7.97
CA SER A 145 -2.36 10.27 8.87
C SER A 145 -1.10 10.11 8.04
N THR A 146 -0.26 11.14 7.99
CA THR A 146 0.93 11.13 7.14
C THR A 146 2.13 11.65 7.92
N GLN A 147 3.27 11.00 7.73
CA GLN A 147 4.53 11.46 8.27
C GLN A 147 4.93 12.76 7.56
N HIS A 148 5.48 13.70 8.32
CA HIS A 148 5.91 15.01 7.82
C HIS A 148 7.20 15.45 8.50
N ASP A 149 7.87 16.44 7.93
CA ASP A 149 8.97 17.13 8.60
C ASP A 149 8.50 18.13 9.66
N GLU A 150 9.44 18.74 10.39
CA GLU A 150 9.15 19.67 11.48
C GLU A 150 8.80 21.09 11.01
N THR A 151 8.86 21.36 9.69
CA THR A 151 8.72 22.71 9.13
C THR A 151 7.27 23.10 8.86
N VAL A 152 6.41 22.11 8.63
CA VAL A 152 5.01 22.32 8.25
C VAL A 152 4.11 22.43 9.49
N SER A 153 3.18 23.39 9.48
CA SER A 153 2.16 23.51 10.53
C SER A 153 0.97 22.59 10.27
N ASN A 154 0.24 22.21 11.31
CA ASN A 154 -0.97 21.40 11.15
C ASN A 154 -2.02 22.07 10.25
N ASP A 155 -2.17 23.40 10.31
CA ASP A 155 -3.10 24.12 9.45
C ASP A 155 -2.71 24.00 7.97
N GLN A 156 -1.41 24.05 7.67
CA GLN A 156 -0.89 23.85 6.31
C GLN A 156 -1.07 22.40 5.85
N ILE A 157 -0.77 21.41 6.70
CA ILE A 157 -1.04 19.99 6.41
C ILE A 157 -2.51 19.80 6.04
N VAL A 158 -3.43 20.30 6.87
CA VAL A 158 -4.88 20.17 6.66
C VAL A 158 -5.30 20.81 5.33
N ALA A 159 -4.81 22.00 5.01
CA ALA A 159 -5.15 22.71 3.78
C ALA A 159 -4.63 21.97 2.53
N GLU A 160 -3.36 21.58 2.54
CA GLU A 160 -2.73 20.93 1.38
C GLU A 160 -3.25 19.51 1.16
N LEU A 161 -3.53 18.74 2.22
CA LEU A 161 -4.16 17.43 2.07
C LEU A 161 -5.55 17.54 1.43
N LYS A 162 -6.34 18.56 1.79
CA LYS A 162 -7.64 18.79 1.14
C LYS A 162 -7.48 19.12 -0.34
N GLU A 163 -6.59 20.07 -0.66
CA GLU A 163 -6.44 20.61 -2.01
C GLU A 163 -5.72 19.65 -2.97
N HIS A 164 -4.59 19.08 -2.53
CA HIS A 164 -3.68 18.36 -3.41
C HIS A 164 -3.84 16.83 -3.35
N VAL A 165 -4.55 16.31 -2.34
CA VAL A 165 -4.75 14.86 -2.16
C VAL A 165 -6.21 14.46 -2.27
N ILE A 166 -7.10 15.07 -1.48
CA ILE A 166 -8.51 14.64 -1.39
C ILE A 166 -9.30 15.06 -2.63
N LYS A 167 -9.33 16.36 -2.95
CA LYS A 167 -10.09 16.88 -4.10
C LYS A 167 -9.72 16.22 -5.44
N PRO A 168 -8.44 15.93 -5.75
CA PRO A 168 -8.08 15.27 -7.01
C PRO A 168 -8.52 13.79 -7.08
N VAL A 169 -8.77 13.15 -5.94
CA VAL A 169 -9.04 11.70 -5.87
C VAL A 169 -10.52 11.40 -5.68
N ILE A 170 -11.19 12.09 -4.75
CA ILE A 170 -12.59 11.82 -4.44
C ILE A 170 -13.48 12.65 -5.36
N PRO A 171 -14.31 12.03 -6.22
CA PRO A 171 -15.25 12.76 -7.06
C PRO A 171 -16.13 13.69 -6.25
N GLU A 172 -16.31 14.93 -6.72
CA GLU A 172 -17.06 15.97 -6.01
C GLU A 172 -18.48 15.54 -5.63
N LYS A 173 -19.14 14.71 -6.46
CA LYS A 173 -20.46 14.14 -6.18
C LYS A 173 -20.55 13.31 -4.88
N TYR A 174 -19.42 12.89 -4.33
CA TYR A 174 -19.36 12.12 -3.06
C TYR A 174 -18.93 12.98 -1.87
N LEU A 175 -18.59 14.26 -2.08
CA LEU A 175 -18.19 15.19 -1.03
C LEU A 175 -19.30 16.21 -0.78
N ASP A 176 -19.62 16.44 0.48
CA ASP A 176 -20.58 17.47 0.89
C ASP A 176 -20.14 18.19 2.16
N GLU A 177 -20.92 19.18 2.58
CA GLU A 177 -20.65 19.98 3.79
C GLU A 177 -20.65 19.15 5.09
N ASN A 178 -21.21 17.93 5.06
CA ASN A 178 -21.28 17.02 6.19
C ASN A 178 -20.18 15.94 6.15
N THR A 179 -19.28 15.96 5.17
CA THR A 179 -18.14 15.04 5.13
C THR A 179 -17.17 15.38 6.26
N ILE A 180 -16.89 14.39 7.11
CA ILE A 180 -15.99 14.53 8.25
C ILE A 180 -14.55 14.29 7.80
N PHE A 181 -13.66 15.23 8.14
CA PHE A 181 -12.24 15.12 7.81
C PHE A 181 -11.39 14.99 9.08
N HIS A 182 -10.66 13.89 9.20
CA HIS A 182 -9.63 13.67 10.23
C HIS A 182 -8.26 13.72 9.58
N LEU A 183 -7.65 14.90 9.55
CA LEU A 183 -6.39 15.13 8.85
C LEU A 183 -5.28 15.37 9.86
N ASN A 184 -4.35 14.40 9.91
CA ASN A 184 -3.28 14.28 10.89
C ASN A 184 -3.77 14.46 12.35
N PRO A 185 -4.82 13.72 12.78
CA PRO A 185 -5.30 13.84 14.16
C PRO A 185 -4.18 13.46 15.13
N PRO A 186 -4.06 14.15 16.29
CA PRO A 186 -3.05 13.82 17.28
C PRO A 186 -3.24 12.36 17.73
N PHE A 187 -2.12 11.63 17.85
CA PHE A 187 -2.13 10.38 18.59
C PHE A 187 -2.49 10.74 20.04
N GLY A 188 -3.65 10.27 20.51
CA GLY A 188 -4.13 10.48 21.86
C GLY A 188 -3.26 9.83 22.93
#